data_AF-A0A5D0HK96-F1
#
_entry.id   AF-A0A5D0HK96-F1
#
_cell.length_a   1.000
_cell.length_b   1.000
_cell.length_c   1.000
_cell.angle_alpha   90.00
_cell.angle_beta   90.00
_cell.angle_gamma   90.00
#
_symmetry.space_group_name_H-M   'P 1'
#
loop_
_entity.id
_entity.type
_entity.pdbx_description
1 polymer ?
#
loop_
_entity_poly.entity_id
_entity_poly.type
_entity_poly.pdbx_seq_one_letter_code
_entity_poly.pdbx_strand_id
1 'polypeptide(L)'
;MMAKEFRRFAYLVAQENITSKTLEKLTSERFQKELKNSGIQSLEIYEKSPNYFFLVDGEPYLNNSKVEEVFSTDFAELFPLERIYEFEQAAVYNAYDGQLKNANGKIKRFVWTLLLQEDETLIEEYKEVHSMGKAWPEITNNMRLVGVKDMEIYLSGTQAILIMDTKPDFNLDEVGPKWQKLPREEEWQAYVAKFQRTDPNSSIQEKWQDMRQL
;
A
#
# COMPACT_ATOMS: atom_id res chain seq x y z
N MET A 1 16.41 11.41 18.65
CA MET A 1 15.48 12.28 17.88
C MET A 1 14.27 11.42 17.57
N MET A 2 13.06 11.80 18.00
CA MET A 2 11.86 11.04 17.65
C MET A 2 11.66 11.09 16.14
N ALA A 3 11.24 9.98 15.52
CA ALA A 3 10.91 9.98 14.10
C ALA A 3 9.79 11.00 13.84
N LYS A 4 9.83 11.70 12.70
CA LYS A 4 8.77 12.65 12.35
C LYS A 4 7.51 11.84 12.03
N GLU A 5 6.42 12.11 12.73
CA GLU A 5 5.12 11.49 12.45
C GLU A 5 4.43 12.14 11.25
N PHE A 6 3.61 11.36 10.55
CA PHE A 6 2.75 11.81 9.45
C PHE A 6 1.47 10.96 9.37
N ARG A 7 0.45 11.45 8.67
CA ARG A 7 -0.76 10.70 8.32
C ARG A 7 -0.70 10.29 6.86
N ARG A 8 -0.98 9.01 6.60
CA ARG A 8 -1.06 8.42 5.26
C ARG A 8 -2.51 8.15 4.88
N PHE A 9 -2.86 8.54 3.66
CA PHE A 9 -4.13 8.23 3.03
C PHE A 9 -3.86 7.53 1.71
N ALA A 10 -4.63 6.47 1.45
CA ALA A 10 -4.47 5.64 0.27
C ALA A 10 -5.79 5.60 -0.49
N TYR A 11 -5.77 5.78 -1.80
CA TYR A 11 -6.98 5.78 -2.64
C TYR A 11 -6.75 4.92 -3.87
N LEU A 12 -7.80 4.23 -4.32
CA LEU A 12 -7.83 3.59 -5.64
C LEU A 12 -8.82 4.36 -6.52
N VAL A 13 -8.33 4.91 -7.63
CA VAL A 13 -9.11 5.72 -8.56
C VAL A 13 -9.12 5.03 -9.92
N ALA A 14 -10.32 4.71 -10.40
CA ALA A 14 -10.48 4.12 -11.73
C ALA A 14 -10.08 5.12 -12.83
N GLN A 15 -9.46 4.64 -13.89
CA GLN A 15 -8.93 5.46 -14.97
C GLN A 15 -10.02 6.28 -15.67
N GLU A 16 -11.25 5.78 -15.75
CA GLU A 16 -12.39 6.53 -16.28
C GLU A 16 -12.77 7.76 -15.45
N ASN A 17 -12.38 7.81 -14.17
CA ASN A 17 -12.69 8.91 -13.26
C ASN A 17 -11.61 10.00 -13.22
N ILE A 18 -10.56 9.88 -14.06
CA ILE A 18 -9.47 10.85 -14.12
C ILE A 18 -9.14 11.23 -15.57
N THR A 19 -9.12 12.54 -15.83
CA THR A 19 -8.73 13.04 -17.15
C THR A 19 -7.21 13.12 -17.27
N SER A 20 -6.67 13.06 -18.50
CA SER A 20 -5.24 13.27 -18.74
C SER A 20 -4.75 14.62 -18.20
N LYS A 21 -5.57 15.68 -18.31
CA LYS A 21 -5.25 17.02 -17.78
C LYS A 21 -5.15 17.02 -16.26
N THR A 22 -6.06 16.31 -15.58
CA THR A 22 -6.01 16.13 -14.12
C THR A 22 -4.73 15.39 -13.73
N LEU A 23 -4.41 14.28 -14.42
CA LEU A 23 -3.20 13.52 -14.15
C LEU A 23 -1.92 14.34 -14.35
N GLU A 24 -1.81 15.09 -15.46
CA GLU A 24 -0.69 16.01 -15.73
C GLU A 24 -0.53 17.08 -14.65
N LYS A 25 -1.64 17.63 -14.13
CA LYS A 25 -1.60 18.57 -13.01
C LYS A 25 -1.02 17.89 -11.77
N LEU A 26 -1.55 16.73 -11.40
CA LEU A 26 -1.21 16.04 -10.15
C LEU A 26 0.26 15.55 -10.12
N THR A 27 0.83 15.17 -11.27
CA THR A 27 2.23 14.77 -11.39
C THR A 27 3.19 15.95 -11.61
N SER A 28 2.67 17.17 -11.79
CA SER A 28 3.52 18.35 -11.99
C SER A 28 4.28 18.77 -10.73
N GLU A 29 5.55 19.15 -10.87
CA GLU A 29 6.33 19.70 -9.76
C GLU A 29 5.68 20.93 -9.12
N ARG A 30 4.97 21.72 -9.93
CA ARG A 30 4.28 22.91 -9.46
C ARG A 30 3.21 22.53 -8.44
N PHE A 31 2.33 21.61 -8.80
CA PHE A 31 1.25 21.18 -7.92
C PHE A 31 1.81 20.49 -6.67
N GLN A 32 2.85 19.66 -6.81
CA GLN A 32 3.55 19.03 -5.69
C GLN A 32 4.14 20.05 -4.69
N LYS A 33 4.57 21.23 -5.17
CA LYS A 33 5.00 22.34 -4.30
C LYS A 33 3.81 23.04 -3.64
N GLU A 34 2.71 23.22 -4.36
CA GLU A 34 1.47 23.86 -3.86
C GLU A 34 0.81 23.02 -2.75
N LEU A 35 0.85 21.68 -2.83
CA LEU A 35 0.34 20.75 -1.81
C LEU A 35 0.93 21.00 -0.41
N LYS A 36 2.18 21.49 -0.33
CA LYS A 36 2.82 21.77 0.96
C LYS A 36 2.11 22.87 1.75
N ASN A 37 1.40 23.77 1.07
CA ASN A 37 0.64 24.84 1.71
C ASN A 37 -0.62 24.32 2.43
N SER A 38 -1.11 23.13 2.10
CA SER A 38 -2.25 22.49 2.78
C SER A 38 -1.83 21.50 3.87
N GLY A 39 -0.53 21.31 4.09
CA GLY A 39 0.00 20.30 5.01
C GLY A 39 0.21 18.92 4.39
N ILE A 40 -0.06 18.75 3.09
CA ILE A 40 0.31 17.53 2.36
C ILE A 40 1.81 17.59 2.05
N GLN A 41 2.54 16.57 2.51
CA GLN A 41 4.00 16.46 2.38
C GLN A 41 4.41 15.82 1.06
N SER A 42 3.65 14.83 0.59
CA SER A 42 3.84 14.18 -0.70
C SER A 42 2.53 13.61 -1.25
N LEU A 43 2.44 13.59 -2.58
CA LEU A 43 1.47 12.81 -3.34
C LEU A 43 2.26 11.91 -4.29
N GLU A 44 2.16 10.60 -4.11
CA GLU A 44 2.69 9.61 -5.05
C GLU A 44 1.53 8.94 -5.79
N ILE A 45 1.67 8.77 -7.10
CA ILE A 45 0.66 8.12 -7.94
C ILE A 45 1.31 6.93 -8.62
N TYR A 46 0.64 5.79 -8.51
CA TYR A 46 1.05 4.52 -9.10
C TYR A 46 -0.01 4.06 -10.09
N GLU A 47 0.40 3.53 -11.23
CA GLU A 47 -0.50 3.10 -12.29
C GLU A 47 -0.43 1.59 -12.50
N LYS A 48 -1.60 0.97 -12.55
CA LYS A 48 -1.81 -0.35 -13.14
C LYS A 48 -3.22 -0.42 -13.68
N SER A 49 -3.34 -0.41 -15.01
CA SER A 49 -4.63 -0.41 -15.70
C SER A 49 -5.59 -1.47 -15.13
N PRO A 50 -6.87 -1.12 -14.85
CA PRO A 50 -7.52 0.15 -15.16
C PRO A 50 -7.46 1.20 -14.03
N ASN A 51 -6.55 1.07 -13.06
CA ASN A 51 -6.56 1.90 -11.85
C ASN A 51 -5.29 2.72 -11.65
N TYR A 52 -5.47 3.82 -10.94
CA TYR A 52 -4.40 4.57 -10.28
C TYR A 52 -4.51 4.39 -8.77
N PHE A 53 -3.38 4.16 -8.12
CA PHE A 53 -3.26 4.13 -6.67
C PHE A 53 -2.56 5.40 -6.19
N PHE A 54 -3.24 6.15 -5.33
CA PHE A 54 -2.78 7.42 -4.80
C PHE A 54 -2.33 7.21 -3.37
N LEU A 55 -1.14 7.70 -3.04
CA LEU A 55 -0.61 7.71 -1.70
C LEU A 55 -0.33 9.16 -1.29
N VAL A 56 -1.08 9.64 -0.30
CA VAL A 56 -0.97 11.00 0.22
C VAL A 56 -0.42 10.93 1.63
N ASP A 57 0.78 11.45 1.83
CA ASP A 57 1.38 11.60 3.15
C ASP A 57 1.32 13.08 3.57
N GLY A 58 0.89 13.37 4.78
CA GLY A 58 0.72 14.73 5.26
C GLY A 58 0.85 14.91 6.77
N GLU A 59 0.69 16.14 7.26
CA GLU A 59 0.88 16.47 8.67
C GLU A 59 -0.09 15.71 9.60
N PRO A 60 0.30 15.38 10.85
CA PRO A 60 -0.50 14.54 11.76
C PRO A 60 -1.92 15.02 12.07
N TYR A 61 -2.21 16.32 11.86
CA TYR A 61 -3.52 16.92 12.09
C TYR A 61 -4.52 16.74 10.93
N LEU A 62 -4.06 16.21 9.80
CA LEU A 62 -4.92 15.94 8.64
C LEU A 62 -5.82 14.74 8.89
N ASN A 63 -7.00 14.82 8.28
CA ASN A 63 -7.95 13.71 8.11
C ASN A 63 -8.43 13.73 6.65
N ASN A 64 -9.22 12.74 6.25
CA ASN A 64 -9.63 12.59 4.85
C ASN A 64 -10.40 13.80 4.32
N SER A 65 -11.27 14.39 5.14
CA SER A 65 -12.05 15.58 4.72
C SER A 65 -11.14 16.75 4.31
N LYS A 66 -10.05 17.01 5.04
CA LYS A 66 -9.07 18.04 4.66
C LYS A 66 -8.30 17.68 3.40
N VAL A 67 -8.05 16.38 3.17
CA VAL A 67 -7.38 15.91 1.95
C VAL A 67 -8.31 16.09 0.75
N GLU A 68 -9.58 15.69 0.87
CA GLU A 68 -10.61 15.87 -0.15
C GLU A 68 -10.80 17.34 -0.54
N GLU A 69 -10.79 18.27 0.40
CA GLU A 69 -10.87 19.71 0.11
C GLU A 69 -9.79 20.16 -0.89
N VAL A 70 -8.56 19.65 -0.74
CA VAL A 70 -7.43 19.99 -1.63
C VAL A 70 -7.64 19.46 -3.04
N PHE A 71 -8.27 18.30 -3.18
CA PHE A 71 -8.49 17.64 -4.46
C PHE A 71 -9.92 17.81 -5.02
N SER A 72 -10.75 18.63 -4.37
CA SER A 72 -12.17 18.82 -4.70
C SER A 72 -12.44 19.35 -6.12
N THR A 73 -11.46 20.00 -6.74
CA THR A 73 -11.54 20.43 -8.15
C THR A 73 -11.18 19.33 -9.15
N ASP A 74 -10.54 18.27 -8.67
CA ASP A 74 -9.96 17.20 -9.47
C ASP A 74 -10.81 15.93 -9.44
N PHE A 75 -11.49 15.66 -8.32
CA PHE A 75 -12.36 14.51 -8.10
C PHE A 75 -13.67 14.93 -7.46
N ALA A 76 -14.74 14.20 -7.79
CA ALA A 76 -16.04 14.40 -7.12
C ALA A 76 -15.98 13.92 -5.65
N GLU A 77 -15.43 12.73 -5.42
CA GLU A 77 -15.26 12.12 -4.10
C GLU A 77 -13.99 11.24 -4.10
N LEU A 78 -13.35 11.10 -2.94
CA LEU A 78 -12.19 10.24 -2.73
C LEU A 78 -12.39 9.36 -1.49
N PHE A 79 -12.65 8.07 -1.71
CA PHE A 79 -12.86 7.13 -0.61
C PHE A 79 -11.52 6.53 -0.16
N PRO A 80 -11.07 6.80 1.08
CA PRO A 80 -9.81 6.26 1.58
C PRO A 80 -9.94 4.75 1.78
N LEU A 81 -8.95 4.01 1.31
CA LEU A 81 -8.93 2.55 1.40
C LEU A 81 -8.70 2.07 2.83
N GLU A 82 -9.38 0.98 3.18
CA GLU A 82 -9.09 0.24 4.41
C GLU A 82 -7.71 -0.41 4.30
N ARG A 83 -6.89 -0.21 5.34
CA ARG A 83 -5.61 -0.90 5.49
C ARG A 83 -5.81 -2.12 6.39
N ILE A 84 -5.63 -3.29 5.83
CA ILE A 84 -5.89 -4.56 6.51
C ILE A 84 -4.64 -5.14 7.17
N TYR A 85 -3.44 -4.74 6.71
CA TYR A 85 -2.15 -5.18 7.27
C TYR A 85 -1.23 -3.98 7.52
N GLU A 86 -0.49 -4.04 8.63
CA GLU A 86 0.60 -3.12 8.97
C GLU A 86 1.74 -3.90 9.59
N PHE A 87 2.95 -3.65 9.12
CA PHE A 87 4.16 -4.37 9.49
C PHE A 87 4.46 -4.40 10.99
N GLU A 88 4.28 -3.28 11.68
CA GLU A 88 4.56 -3.21 13.12
C GLU A 88 3.51 -3.92 13.98
N GLN A 89 2.34 -4.25 13.41
CA GLN A 89 1.26 -4.93 14.12
C GLN A 89 0.96 -4.28 15.49
N ALA A 90 0.95 -2.94 15.53
CA ALA A 90 0.81 -2.18 16.78
C ALA A 90 -0.51 -1.39 16.92
N ALA A 91 -1.03 -0.84 15.82
CA ALA A 91 -2.22 0.02 15.86
C ALA A 91 -3.04 -0.05 14.56
N VAL A 92 -4.36 0.02 14.71
CA VAL A 92 -5.32 0.14 13.61
C VAL A 92 -5.89 1.55 13.63
N TYR A 93 -5.92 2.20 12.48
CA TYR A 93 -6.55 3.52 12.31
C TYR A 93 -7.66 3.43 11.28
N ASN A 94 -8.75 4.15 11.54
CA ASN A 94 -9.81 4.31 10.55
C ASN A 94 -9.23 5.01 9.30
N ALA A 95 -9.64 4.55 8.11
CA ALA A 95 -9.15 5.09 6.84
C ALA A 95 -9.40 6.62 6.72
N TYR A 96 -10.51 7.12 7.27
CA TYR A 96 -10.85 8.54 7.26
C TYR A 96 -10.01 9.39 8.22
N ASP A 97 -9.46 8.80 9.28
CA ASP A 97 -8.51 9.46 10.17
C ASP A 97 -7.09 9.47 9.58
N GLY A 98 -6.82 8.63 8.59
CA GLY A 98 -5.49 8.37 8.03
C GLY A 98 -4.63 7.48 8.92
N GLN A 99 -3.67 6.77 8.33
CA GLN A 99 -2.77 5.89 9.08
C GLN A 99 -1.66 6.73 9.72
N LEU A 100 -1.57 6.77 11.06
CA LEU A 100 -0.47 7.46 11.74
C LEU A 100 0.81 6.63 11.60
N LYS A 101 1.83 7.22 10.99
CA LYS A 101 3.09 6.55 10.67
C LYS A 101 4.28 7.39 11.11
N ASN A 102 5.40 6.70 11.29
CA ASN A 102 6.69 7.29 11.56
C ASN A 102 7.50 7.35 10.26
N ALA A 103 8.15 8.48 10.00
CA ALA A 103 9.04 8.61 8.87
C ALA A 103 10.18 7.59 8.97
N ASN A 104 10.23 6.70 7.98
CA ASN A 104 11.40 5.87 7.74
C ASN A 104 12.53 6.75 7.19
N GLY A 105 13.77 6.31 7.38
CA GLY A 105 14.93 6.95 6.77
C GLY A 105 14.91 6.80 5.23
N LYS A 106 16.10 6.76 4.61
CA LYS A 106 16.15 6.39 3.19
C LYS A 106 15.57 4.98 3.00
N ILE A 107 14.69 4.84 2.01
CA ILE A 107 14.02 3.58 1.67
C ILE A 107 14.04 3.36 0.16
N LYS A 108 13.77 2.11 -0.25
CA LYS A 108 13.32 1.75 -1.59
C LYS A 108 11.91 1.16 -1.47
N ARG A 109 10.95 1.73 -2.21
CA ARG A 109 9.53 1.34 -2.16
C ARG A 109 9.18 0.45 -3.35
N PHE A 110 8.38 -0.57 -3.08
CA PHE A 110 7.68 -1.39 -4.06
C PHE A 110 6.18 -1.22 -3.84
N VAL A 111 5.42 -1.04 -4.92
CA VAL A 111 3.96 -0.99 -4.87
C VAL A 111 3.43 -2.03 -5.84
N TRP A 112 2.69 -2.99 -5.29
CA TRP A 112 2.19 -4.15 -6.00
C TRP A 112 0.69 -4.25 -5.88
N THR A 113 0.08 -4.96 -6.82
CA THR A 113 -1.35 -5.20 -6.81
C THR A 113 -1.68 -6.62 -7.25
N LEU A 114 -2.72 -7.21 -6.68
CA LEU A 114 -3.28 -8.49 -7.14
C LEU A 114 -4.79 -8.54 -6.95
N LEU A 115 -5.41 -9.49 -7.65
CA LEU A 115 -6.84 -9.76 -7.53
C LEU A 115 -7.10 -10.95 -6.61
N LEU A 116 -8.02 -10.76 -5.68
CA LEU A 116 -8.57 -11.78 -4.79
C LEU A 116 -9.80 -12.45 -5.42
N GLN A 117 -10.09 -13.68 -5.00
CA GLN A 117 -11.28 -14.43 -5.41
C GLN A 117 -12.55 -13.62 -5.20
N GLU A 118 -13.50 -13.76 -6.12
CA GLU A 118 -14.79 -13.05 -6.11
C GLU A 118 -15.78 -13.73 -5.15
N ASP A 119 -15.34 -13.95 -3.91
CA ASP A 119 -16.07 -14.66 -2.86
C ASP A 119 -15.95 -13.87 -1.56
N GLU A 120 -17.10 -13.40 -1.04
CA GLU A 120 -17.17 -12.57 0.15
C GLU A 120 -16.58 -13.26 1.40
N THR A 121 -16.75 -14.58 1.52
CA THR A 121 -16.21 -15.34 2.65
C THR A 121 -14.68 -15.40 2.58
N LEU A 122 -14.13 -15.63 1.38
CA LEU A 122 -12.68 -15.63 1.18
C LEU A 122 -12.07 -14.24 1.38
N ILE A 123 -12.79 -13.18 1.02
CA ILE A 123 -12.35 -11.79 1.28
C ILE A 123 -12.29 -11.52 2.77
N GLU A 124 -13.33 -11.86 3.54
CA GLU A 124 -13.32 -11.66 4.99
C GLU A 124 -12.26 -12.50 5.71
N GLU A 125 -12.03 -13.75 5.28
CA GLU A 125 -10.92 -14.56 5.77
C GLU A 125 -9.55 -13.94 5.45
N TYR A 126 -9.40 -13.36 4.24
CA TYR A 126 -8.16 -12.68 3.85
C TYR A 126 -7.92 -11.44 4.72
N LYS A 127 -8.97 -10.67 5.04
CA LYS A 127 -8.90 -9.54 5.97
C LYS A 127 -8.52 -10.03 7.36
N GLU A 128 -9.18 -11.07 7.88
CA GLU A 128 -8.95 -11.60 9.22
C GLU A 128 -7.49 -12.07 9.38
N VAL A 129 -6.96 -12.86 8.45
CA VAL A 129 -5.59 -13.39 8.60
C VAL A 129 -4.51 -12.31 8.47
N HIS A 130 -4.79 -11.22 7.77
CA HIS A 130 -3.89 -10.06 7.66
C HIS A 130 -4.10 -9.03 8.76
N SER A 131 -5.20 -9.13 9.51
CA SER A 131 -5.56 -8.19 10.56
C SER A 131 -4.56 -8.20 11.72
N MET A 132 -4.70 -7.17 12.55
CA MET A 132 -3.85 -6.91 13.70
C MET A 132 -3.72 -8.12 14.63
N GLY A 133 -2.49 -8.62 14.79
CA GLY A 133 -2.16 -9.75 15.65
C GLY A 133 -2.50 -11.13 15.08
N LYS A 134 -2.99 -11.21 13.83
CA LYS A 134 -3.33 -12.47 13.15
C LYS A 134 -2.30 -12.91 12.12
N ALA A 135 -1.54 -11.96 11.58
CA ALA A 135 -0.40 -12.28 10.71
C ALA A 135 0.59 -13.18 11.46
N TRP A 136 1.14 -14.18 10.76
CA TRP A 136 2.05 -15.15 11.37
C TRP A 136 3.36 -14.47 11.77
N PRO A 137 3.77 -14.52 13.05
CA PRO A 137 4.96 -13.81 13.54
C PRO A 137 6.23 -14.15 12.77
N GLU A 138 6.38 -15.39 12.31
CA GLU A 138 7.52 -15.85 11.52
C GLU A 138 7.64 -15.07 10.22
N ILE A 139 6.52 -14.79 9.55
CA ILE A 139 6.49 -14.08 8.26
C ILE A 139 6.93 -12.62 8.45
N THR A 140 6.38 -11.94 9.45
CA THR A 140 6.81 -10.57 9.79
C THR A 140 8.28 -10.52 10.21
N ASN A 141 8.77 -11.51 10.96
CA ASN A 141 10.17 -11.59 11.34
C ASN A 141 11.09 -11.86 10.13
N ASN A 142 10.69 -12.74 9.22
CA ASN A 142 11.42 -13.02 7.98
C ASN A 142 11.57 -11.76 7.14
N MET A 143 10.49 -11.00 6.96
CA MET A 143 10.51 -9.69 6.30
C MET A 143 11.55 -8.74 6.93
N ARG A 144 11.59 -8.63 8.27
CA ARG A 144 12.62 -7.83 8.97
C ARG A 144 14.03 -8.31 8.67
N LEU A 145 14.25 -9.63 8.71
CA LEU A 145 15.55 -10.25 8.47
C LEU A 145 16.09 -9.95 7.08
N VAL A 146 15.22 -9.93 6.07
CA VAL A 146 15.64 -9.67 4.68
C VAL A 146 15.77 -8.18 4.34
N GLY A 147 15.38 -7.29 5.26
CA GLY A 147 15.59 -5.85 5.12
C GLY A 147 14.34 -5.05 4.74
N VAL A 148 13.14 -5.63 4.88
CA VAL A 148 11.88 -4.87 4.87
C VAL A 148 11.84 -3.98 6.11
N LYS A 149 11.43 -2.73 5.90
CA LYS A 149 11.31 -1.69 6.93
C LYS A 149 9.86 -1.41 7.30
N ASP A 150 8.97 -1.54 6.33
CA ASP A 150 7.54 -1.36 6.50
C ASP A 150 6.82 -2.11 5.37
N MET A 151 5.58 -2.52 5.62
CA MET A 151 4.73 -3.21 4.67
C MET A 151 3.27 -3.01 5.07
N GLU A 152 2.46 -2.68 4.06
CA GLU A 152 1.04 -2.40 4.22
C GLU A 152 0.25 -3.11 3.14
N ILE A 153 -0.97 -3.56 3.47
CA ILE A 153 -1.92 -4.05 2.48
C ILE A 153 -3.21 -3.24 2.61
N TYR A 154 -3.66 -2.68 1.49
CA TYR A 154 -4.91 -1.96 1.33
C TYR A 154 -5.86 -2.75 0.45
N LEU A 155 -7.16 -2.63 0.70
CA LEU A 155 -8.17 -3.41 -0.01
C LEU A 155 -9.26 -2.51 -0.61
N SER A 156 -9.64 -2.81 -1.85
CA SER A 156 -10.77 -2.20 -2.58
C SER A 156 -11.59 -3.28 -3.27
N GLY A 157 -12.67 -3.75 -2.64
CA GLY A 157 -13.41 -4.91 -3.12
C GLY A 157 -12.50 -6.14 -3.20
N THR A 158 -12.24 -6.63 -4.41
CA THR A 158 -11.33 -7.77 -4.68
C THR A 158 -9.91 -7.35 -5.02
N GLN A 159 -9.63 -6.04 -5.15
CA GLN A 159 -8.30 -5.54 -5.47
C GLN A 159 -7.49 -5.33 -4.19
N ALA A 160 -6.39 -6.06 -4.03
CA ALA A 160 -5.41 -5.84 -2.97
C ALA A 160 -4.22 -5.04 -3.50
N ILE A 161 -3.79 -4.04 -2.74
CA ILE A 161 -2.60 -3.22 -3.03
C ILE A 161 -1.63 -3.38 -1.87
N LEU A 162 -0.40 -3.78 -2.17
CA LEU A 162 0.67 -3.95 -1.21
C LEU A 162 1.71 -2.85 -1.40
N ILE A 163 2.06 -2.15 -0.32
CA ILE A 163 3.20 -1.25 -0.27
C ILE A 163 4.27 -1.93 0.57
N MET A 164 5.51 -1.99 0.07
CA MET A 164 6.65 -2.52 0.80
C MET A 164 7.81 -1.54 0.74
N ASP A 165 8.16 -0.98 1.90
CA ASP A 165 9.34 -0.15 2.06
C ASP A 165 10.50 -1.00 2.58
N THR A 166 11.64 -0.88 1.94
CA THR A 166 12.84 -1.67 2.22
C THR A 166 14.04 -0.77 2.45
N LYS A 167 15.17 -1.35 2.86
CA LYS A 167 16.46 -0.65 2.83
C LYS A 167 16.81 -0.15 1.41
N PRO A 168 17.54 0.97 1.24
CA PRO A 168 17.77 1.58 -0.07
C PRO A 168 18.45 0.68 -1.11
N ASP A 169 19.33 -0.22 -0.65
CA ASP A 169 20.10 -1.15 -1.45
C ASP A 169 19.39 -2.50 -1.65
N PHE A 170 18.08 -2.59 -1.35
CA PHE A 170 17.33 -3.83 -1.48
C PHE A 170 17.23 -4.29 -2.94
N ASN A 171 17.75 -5.49 -3.20
CA ASN A 171 17.66 -6.18 -4.47
C ASN A 171 16.77 -7.42 -4.32
N LEU A 172 15.56 -7.35 -4.88
CA LEU A 172 14.57 -8.42 -4.80
C LEU A 172 15.06 -9.70 -5.47
N ASP A 173 15.81 -9.61 -6.58
CA ASP A 173 16.31 -10.78 -7.32
C ASP A 173 17.35 -11.56 -6.51
N GLU A 174 18.14 -10.86 -5.69
CA GLU A 174 19.14 -11.48 -4.80
C GLU A 174 18.53 -12.00 -3.49
N VAL A 175 17.53 -11.29 -2.97
CA VAL A 175 16.94 -11.55 -1.66
C VAL A 175 15.80 -12.58 -1.77
N GLY A 176 14.99 -12.52 -2.81
CA GLY A 176 13.80 -13.34 -3.02
C GLY A 176 14.05 -14.84 -2.87
N PRO A 177 15.08 -15.42 -3.54
CA PRO A 177 15.38 -16.86 -3.42
C PRO A 177 15.77 -17.31 -2.01
N LYS A 178 16.31 -16.39 -1.18
CA LYS A 178 16.64 -16.65 0.23
C LYS A 178 15.42 -16.48 1.11
N TRP A 179 14.65 -15.42 0.86
CA TRP A 179 13.41 -15.12 1.58
C TRP A 179 12.44 -16.30 1.48
N GLN A 180 12.17 -16.82 0.28
CA GLN A 180 11.25 -17.96 0.07
C GLN A 180 11.62 -19.24 0.83
N LYS A 181 12.88 -19.37 1.28
CA LYS A 181 13.38 -20.53 2.03
C LYS A 181 13.38 -20.32 3.55
N LEU A 182 12.94 -19.15 4.02
CA LEU A 182 12.84 -18.88 5.45
C LEU A 182 11.68 -19.68 6.06
N PRO A 183 11.73 -19.95 7.38
CA PRO A 183 10.73 -20.78 8.05
C PRO A 183 9.31 -20.30 7.78
N ARG A 184 8.43 -21.25 7.46
CA ARG A 184 6.98 -21.08 7.21
C ARG A 184 6.60 -20.21 6.01
N GLU A 185 7.55 -19.69 5.21
CA GLU A 185 7.21 -18.92 4.01
C GLU A 185 6.44 -19.75 2.99
N GLU A 186 6.89 -20.98 2.71
CA GLU A 186 6.19 -21.89 1.80
C GLU A 186 4.77 -22.21 2.29
N GLU A 187 4.60 -22.50 3.58
CA GLU A 187 3.29 -22.77 4.20
C GLU A 187 2.37 -21.54 4.12
N TRP A 188 2.92 -20.36 4.40
CA TRP A 188 2.18 -19.11 4.34
C TRP A 188 1.74 -18.80 2.91
N GLN A 189 2.64 -18.91 1.94
CA GLN A 189 2.33 -18.69 0.53
C GLN A 189 1.27 -19.69 0.02
N ALA A 190 1.37 -20.96 0.41
CA ALA A 190 0.35 -21.97 0.08
C ALA A 190 -1.01 -21.64 0.72
N TYR A 191 -1.01 -21.17 1.97
CA TYR A 191 -2.22 -20.77 2.67
C TYR A 191 -2.88 -19.55 2.02
N VAL A 192 -2.13 -18.48 1.73
CA VAL A 192 -2.71 -17.26 1.15
C VAL A 192 -3.06 -17.39 -0.33
N ALA A 193 -2.47 -18.35 -1.05
CA ALA A 193 -2.78 -18.60 -2.46
C ALA A 193 -4.25 -18.94 -2.69
N LYS A 194 -4.94 -19.55 -1.72
CA LYS A 194 -6.38 -19.89 -1.83
C LYS A 194 -7.28 -18.65 -2.01
N PHE A 195 -6.82 -17.48 -1.58
CA PHE A 195 -7.56 -16.22 -1.68
C PHE A 195 -7.32 -15.50 -3.01
N GLN A 196 -6.28 -15.86 -3.77
CA GLN A 196 -5.80 -15.10 -4.92
C GLN A 196 -6.36 -15.67 -6.23
N ARG A 197 -6.69 -14.81 -7.19
CA ARG A 197 -7.07 -15.20 -8.58
C ARG A 197 -5.84 -15.42 -9.43
N THR A 198 -4.98 -16.30 -8.98
CA THR A 198 -3.71 -16.63 -9.62
C THR A 198 -3.54 -18.13 -9.60
N ASP A 199 -2.79 -18.70 -10.54
CA ASP A 199 -2.43 -20.10 -10.45
C ASP A 199 -1.71 -20.36 -9.11
N PRO A 200 -2.10 -21.36 -8.31
CA PRO A 200 -1.40 -21.69 -7.07
C PRO A 200 0.11 -21.87 -7.26
N ASN A 201 0.53 -22.33 -8.44
CA ASN A 201 1.93 -22.58 -8.82
C ASN A 201 2.67 -21.33 -9.35
N SER A 202 2.00 -20.19 -9.49
CA SER A 202 2.65 -18.94 -9.89
C SER A 202 3.63 -18.45 -8.82
N SER A 203 4.77 -17.92 -9.27
CA SER A 203 5.73 -17.20 -8.44
C SER A 203 5.10 -15.94 -7.82
N ILE A 204 5.71 -15.40 -6.77
CA ILE A 204 5.23 -14.17 -6.11
C ILE A 204 5.17 -13.01 -7.10
N GLN A 205 6.12 -12.91 -8.03
CA GLN A 205 6.18 -11.88 -9.08
C GLN A 205 5.10 -12.06 -10.16
N GLU A 206 4.63 -13.30 -10.38
CA GLU A 206 3.49 -13.55 -11.27
C GLU A 206 2.15 -13.29 -10.57
N LYS A 207 2.11 -13.43 -9.23
CA LYS A 207 0.94 -13.16 -8.40
C LYS A 207 0.72 -11.67 -8.17
N TRP A 208 1.76 -10.98 -7.71
CA TRP A 208 1.80 -9.56 -7.43
C TRP A 208 2.35 -8.81 -8.63
N GLN A 209 1.55 -7.90 -9.18
CA GLN A 209 1.92 -7.13 -10.36
C GLN A 209 2.43 -5.75 -9.95
N ASP A 210 3.55 -5.33 -10.52
CA ASP A 210 4.10 -3.98 -10.32
C ASP A 210 3.11 -2.90 -10.72
N MET A 211 2.94 -1.90 -9.85
CA MET A 211 2.32 -0.62 -10.20
C MET A 211 3.43 0.40 -10.50
N ARG A 212 3.38 1.01 -11.69
CA ARG A 212 4.39 1.97 -12.13
C ARG A 212 4.17 3.32 -11.46
N GLN A 213 5.18 3.85 -10.77
CA GLN A 213 5.13 5.22 -10.27
C GLN A 213 5.15 6.23 -11.44
N LEU A 214 4.27 7.23 -11.39
CA LEU A 214 4.16 8.32 -12.36
C LEU A 214 4.91 9.59 -11.92
#